data_AF-A0A1F4HHN1-F1
#
_entry.id   AF-A0A1F4HHN1-F1
#
_cell.length_a   1.000
_cell.length_b   1.000
_cell.length_c   1.000
_cell.angle_alpha   90.00
_cell.angle_beta   90.00
_cell.angle_gamma   90.00
#
_symmetry.space_group_name_H-M   'P 1'
#
loop_
_entity.id
_entity.type
_entity.pdbx_description
1 polymer ?
#
loop_
_entity_poly.entity_id
_entity_poly.type
_entity_poly.pdbx_seq_one_letter_code
_entity_poly.pdbx_strand_id
1 'polypeptide(L)'
;MKGQIKATIIDLANKNTLMEKGGDRFHVLPGVSSPASDETLFGNVNWIKTNEKQVDIIVTEFLRFWTEMNADPSVVEKERVKRNLMADQPKEVLADITKFFKAATTAGIYAPGGGSVEVAKSDFEFYVEAGQMKGPAASLKVEDFWYLAPVEKARKAIGQ
;
A
#
# COMPACT_ATOMS: atom_id res chain seq x y z
N MET A 1 -12.34 -25.86 -3.94
CA MET A 1 -11.14 -26.41 -3.26
C MET A 1 -11.36 -27.89 -2.98
N LYS A 2 -10.49 -28.79 -3.44
CA LYS A 2 -10.61 -30.26 -3.24
C LYS A 2 -10.18 -30.73 -1.83
N GLY A 3 -10.30 -29.88 -0.79
CA GLY A 3 -9.95 -30.20 0.60
C GLY A 3 -8.46 -30.36 0.94
N GLN A 4 -7.57 -30.14 -0.03
CA GLN A 4 -6.11 -30.34 0.10
C GLN A 4 -5.38 -29.16 0.73
N ILE A 5 -5.89 -27.93 0.61
CA ILE A 5 -5.30 -26.72 1.20
C ILE A 5 -5.91 -26.52 2.59
N LYS A 6 -5.07 -26.44 3.62
CA LYS A 6 -5.48 -26.24 5.02
C LYS A 6 -5.34 -24.78 5.48
N ALA A 7 -4.42 -24.04 4.89
CA ALA A 7 -4.22 -22.61 5.07
C ALA A 7 -3.65 -22.02 3.78
N THR A 8 -3.91 -20.74 3.52
CA THR A 8 -3.36 -20.01 2.37
C THR A 8 -3.20 -18.55 2.72
N ILE A 9 -2.27 -17.88 2.05
CA ILE A 9 -2.16 -16.42 2.03
C ILE A 9 -2.90 -15.95 0.78
N ILE A 10 -3.72 -14.92 0.93
CA ILE A 10 -4.49 -14.28 -0.15
C ILE A 10 -4.52 -12.78 0.11
N ASP A 11 -4.58 -11.99 -0.97
CA ASP A 11 -4.71 -10.54 -0.87
C ASP A 11 -6.05 -10.11 -0.24
N LEU A 12 -6.18 -8.81 0.07
CA LEU A 12 -7.36 -8.26 0.73
C LEU A 12 -8.66 -8.49 -0.07
N ALA A 13 -8.63 -8.33 -1.40
CA ALA A 13 -9.82 -8.47 -2.24
C ALA A 13 -10.33 -9.92 -2.26
N ASN A 14 -9.40 -10.86 -2.41
CA ASN A 14 -9.67 -12.29 -2.35
C ASN A 14 -10.09 -12.74 -0.95
N LYS A 15 -9.49 -12.17 0.12
CA LYS A 15 -9.94 -12.41 1.50
C LYS A 15 -11.38 -11.96 1.69
N ASN A 16 -11.72 -10.74 1.26
CA ASN A 16 -13.09 -10.22 1.42
C ASN A 16 -14.10 -11.09 0.66
N THR A 17 -13.79 -11.49 -0.57
CA THR A 17 -14.62 -12.41 -1.37
C THR A 17 -14.79 -13.77 -0.70
N LEU A 18 -13.70 -14.32 -0.16
CA LEU A 18 -13.70 -15.64 0.48
C LEU A 18 -14.53 -15.63 1.77
N MET A 19 -14.39 -14.60 2.60
CA MET A 19 -15.15 -14.46 3.85
C MET A 19 -16.65 -14.25 3.57
N GLU A 20 -17.00 -13.44 2.56
CA GLU A 20 -18.38 -13.19 2.17
C GLU A 20 -19.09 -14.45 1.67
N LYS A 21 -18.43 -15.22 0.79
CA LYS A 21 -19.00 -16.46 0.20
C LYS A 21 -18.84 -17.69 1.10
N GLY A 22 -17.86 -17.67 1.99
CA GLY A 22 -17.47 -18.80 2.82
C GLY A 22 -18.26 -18.93 4.11
N GLY A 23 -18.90 -17.85 4.58
CA GLY A 23 -19.53 -17.83 5.92
C GLY A 23 -18.52 -18.20 7.00
N ASP A 24 -18.94 -19.02 7.97
CA ASP A 24 -18.12 -19.42 9.13
C ASP A 24 -17.06 -20.49 8.81
N ARG A 25 -16.82 -20.81 7.53
CA ARG A 25 -15.89 -21.88 7.13
C ARG A 25 -14.42 -21.50 7.28
N PHE A 26 -14.11 -20.21 7.37
CA PHE A 26 -12.76 -19.69 7.37
C PHE A 26 -12.53 -18.76 8.55
N HIS A 27 -11.29 -18.75 9.04
CA HIS A 27 -10.84 -17.81 10.07
C HIS A 27 -9.62 -17.08 9.56
N VAL A 28 -9.50 -15.81 9.94
CA VAL A 28 -8.32 -14.99 9.67
C VAL A 28 -7.37 -15.16 10.85
N LEU A 29 -6.14 -15.60 10.57
CA LEU A 29 -5.10 -15.66 11.59
C LEU A 29 -4.63 -14.25 11.97
N PRO A 30 -4.10 -14.03 13.19
CA PRO A 30 -3.49 -12.76 13.55
C PRO A 30 -2.40 -12.35 12.54
N GLY A 31 -2.35 -11.05 12.23
CA GLY A 31 -1.30 -10.47 11.39
C GLY A 31 0.05 -10.36 12.10
N VAL A 32 1.03 -9.79 11.40
CA VAL A 32 2.35 -9.44 11.96
C VAL A 32 2.24 -8.21 12.86
N SER A 33 3.11 -8.10 13.87
CA SER A 33 3.14 -6.95 14.80
C SER A 33 3.73 -5.68 14.19
N SER A 34 4.65 -5.84 13.23
CA SER A 34 5.25 -4.74 12.45
C SER A 34 4.87 -4.96 10.98
N PRO A 35 3.83 -4.31 10.46
CA PRO A 35 3.43 -4.48 9.07
C PRO A 35 4.52 -3.92 8.13
N ALA A 36 4.97 -4.79 7.22
CA ALA A 36 5.81 -4.40 6.10
C ALA A 36 5.01 -3.57 5.07
N SER A 37 5.72 -2.86 4.20
CA SER A 37 5.12 -2.18 3.05
C SER A 37 4.53 -3.19 2.06
N ASP A 38 3.35 -2.85 1.53
CA ASP A 38 2.68 -3.63 0.48
C ASP A 38 3.05 -3.08 -0.91
N GLU A 39 2.91 -1.76 -1.09
CA GLU A 39 3.18 -1.07 -2.36
C GLU A 39 4.30 -0.04 -2.22
N THR A 40 5.15 0.07 -3.25
CA THR A 40 6.27 1.01 -3.30
C THR A 40 6.36 1.71 -4.66
N LEU A 41 6.80 2.97 -4.66
CA LEU A 41 7.18 3.69 -5.88
C LEU A 41 8.67 3.48 -6.13
N PHE A 42 9.03 2.88 -7.27
CA PHE A 42 10.41 2.59 -7.64
C PHE A 42 10.79 3.23 -8.97
N GLY A 43 12.08 3.51 -9.15
CA GLY A 43 12.62 4.07 -10.38
C GLY A 43 14.13 4.17 -10.34
N ASN A 44 14.74 4.45 -11.49
CA ASN A 44 16.19 4.64 -11.56
C ASN A 44 16.59 5.91 -10.79
N VAL A 45 17.50 5.79 -9.82
CA VAL A 45 17.89 6.90 -8.94
C VAL A 45 18.52 8.08 -9.68
N ASN A 46 19.26 7.83 -10.77
CA ASN A 46 19.85 8.91 -11.56
C ASN A 46 18.77 9.68 -12.33
N TRP A 47 17.77 8.97 -12.85
CA TRP A 47 16.63 9.61 -13.49
C TRP A 47 15.85 10.46 -12.49
N ILE A 48 15.57 9.92 -11.29
CA ILE A 48 14.87 10.63 -10.23
C ILE A 48 15.60 11.94 -9.88
N LYS A 49 16.92 11.88 -9.65
CA LYS A 49 17.74 13.05 -9.32
C LYS A 49 17.87 14.06 -10.46
N THR A 50 17.80 13.61 -11.72
CA THR A 50 17.85 14.51 -12.88
C THR A 50 16.50 15.21 -13.13
N ASN A 51 15.40 14.58 -12.70
CA ASN A 51 14.03 15.03 -12.97
C ASN A 51 13.28 15.39 -11.69
N GLU A 52 13.96 16.00 -10.72
CA GLU A 52 13.40 16.28 -9.39
C GLU A 52 12.07 17.03 -9.47
N LYS A 53 11.94 18.02 -10.36
CA LYS A 53 10.69 18.79 -10.49
C LYS A 53 9.49 17.92 -10.86
N GLN A 54 9.67 16.95 -11.76
CA GLN A 54 8.62 16.04 -12.18
C GLN A 54 8.31 15.03 -11.07
N VAL A 55 9.34 14.52 -10.42
CA VAL A 55 9.20 13.60 -9.28
C VAL A 55 8.46 14.28 -8.13
N ASP A 56 8.78 15.54 -7.83
CA ASP A 56 8.12 16.33 -6.80
C ASP A 56 6.62 16.42 -7.04
N ILE A 57 6.20 16.71 -8.29
CA ILE A 57 4.78 16.77 -8.66
C ILE A 57 4.13 15.41 -8.39
N ILE A 58 4.72 14.33 -8.90
CA ILE A 58 4.15 12.99 -8.80
C ILE A 58 4.01 12.57 -7.33
N VAL A 59 5.09 12.67 -6.55
CA VAL A 59 5.10 12.21 -5.14
C VAL A 59 4.21 13.08 -4.26
N THR A 60 4.15 14.40 -4.50
CA THR A 60 3.25 15.30 -3.77
C THR A 60 1.79 14.98 -4.05
N GLU A 61 1.42 14.75 -5.30
CA GLU A 61 0.02 14.42 -5.65
C GLU A 61 -0.39 13.04 -5.15
N PHE A 62 0.51 12.05 -5.15
CA PHE A 62 0.26 10.77 -4.49
C PHE A 62 0.01 10.92 -2.99
N LEU A 63 0.89 11.65 -2.29
CA LEU A 63 0.75 11.85 -0.85
C LEU A 63 -0.53 12.63 -0.49
N ARG A 64 -0.86 13.66 -1.28
CA ARG A 64 -2.10 14.42 -1.13
C ARG A 64 -3.32 13.52 -1.29
N PHE A 65 -3.35 12.71 -2.34
CA PHE A 65 -4.46 11.80 -2.60
C PHE A 65 -4.56 10.70 -1.54
N TRP A 66 -3.44 10.14 -1.06
CA TRP A 66 -3.48 9.18 0.05
C TRP A 66 -4.01 9.78 1.34
N THR A 67 -3.64 11.03 1.63
CA THR A 67 -4.18 11.76 2.79
C THR A 67 -5.69 11.97 2.64
N GLU A 68 -6.15 12.42 1.46
CA GLU A 68 -7.57 12.61 1.15
C GLU A 68 -8.35 11.29 1.24
N MET A 69 -7.82 10.21 0.67
CA MET A 69 -8.45 8.89 0.67
C MET A 69 -8.53 8.28 2.08
N ASN A 70 -7.53 8.49 2.93
CA ASN A 70 -7.61 8.08 4.33
C ASN A 70 -8.70 8.84 5.10
N ALA A 71 -8.95 10.12 4.76
CA ALA A 71 -10.02 10.91 5.34
C ALA A 71 -11.40 10.55 4.76
N ASP A 72 -11.48 10.30 3.45
CA ASP A 72 -12.69 9.91 2.72
C ASP A 72 -12.36 8.83 1.66
N PRO A 73 -12.52 7.54 1.98
CA PRO A 73 -12.27 6.46 1.03
C PRO A 73 -13.16 6.48 -0.22
N SER A 74 -14.27 7.23 -0.20
CA SER A 74 -15.14 7.38 -1.39
C SER A 74 -14.53 8.27 -2.48
N VAL A 75 -13.47 9.03 -2.16
CA VAL A 75 -12.77 9.89 -3.12
C VAL A 75 -12.31 9.11 -4.36
N VAL A 76 -11.90 7.85 -4.19
CA VAL A 76 -11.43 7.03 -5.31
C VAL A 76 -12.53 6.84 -6.35
N GLU A 77 -13.74 6.52 -5.91
CA GLU A 77 -14.88 6.35 -6.81
C GLU A 77 -15.32 7.68 -7.44
N LYS A 78 -15.33 8.76 -6.64
CA LYS A 78 -15.65 10.11 -7.13
C LYS A 78 -14.71 10.52 -8.26
N GLU A 79 -13.40 10.35 -8.06
CA GLU A 79 -12.39 10.74 -9.04
C GLU A 79 -12.39 9.82 -10.27
N ARG A 80 -12.68 8.52 -10.08
CA ARG A 80 -12.85 7.55 -11.16
C ARG A 80 -14.01 7.93 -12.08
N VAL A 81 -15.19 8.18 -11.52
CA VAL A 81 -16.39 8.59 -12.29
C VAL A 81 -16.14 9.92 -13.00
N LYS A 82 -15.62 10.93 -12.28
CA LYS A 82 -15.32 12.26 -12.82
C LYS A 82 -14.39 12.23 -14.03
N ARG A 83 -13.44 11.29 -14.07
CA ARG A 83 -12.46 11.15 -15.16
C ARG A 83 -12.78 10.03 -16.15
N ASN A 84 -13.92 9.37 -16.01
CA ASN A 84 -14.30 8.22 -16.82
C ASN A 84 -13.24 7.11 -16.83
N LEU A 85 -12.61 6.86 -15.68
CA LEU A 85 -11.57 5.84 -15.54
C LEU A 85 -12.21 4.47 -15.35
N MET A 86 -11.69 3.46 -16.08
CA MET A 86 -12.10 2.05 -15.93
C MET A 86 -13.62 1.85 -16.03
N ALA A 87 -14.30 2.61 -16.90
CA ALA A 87 -15.76 2.54 -17.06
C ALA A 87 -16.24 1.24 -17.72
N ASP A 88 -15.30 0.48 -18.29
CA ASP A 88 -15.49 -0.81 -18.95
C ASP A 88 -15.48 -2.01 -17.99
N GLN A 89 -15.18 -1.79 -16.71
CA GLN A 89 -15.18 -2.86 -15.71
C GLN A 89 -16.58 -3.40 -15.42
N PRO A 90 -16.71 -4.67 -14.97
CA PRO A 90 -18.00 -5.25 -14.59
C PRO A 90 -18.72 -4.42 -13.52
N LYS A 91 -20.05 -4.34 -13.60
CA LYS A 91 -20.87 -3.52 -12.68
C LYS A 91 -20.68 -3.92 -11.22
N GLU A 92 -20.47 -5.20 -10.98
CA GLU A 92 -20.25 -5.78 -9.66
C GLU A 92 -18.92 -5.28 -9.07
N VAL A 93 -17.88 -5.16 -9.90
CA VAL A 93 -16.58 -4.61 -9.47
C VAL A 93 -16.72 -3.14 -9.14
N LEU A 94 -17.39 -2.37 -10.00
CA LEU A 94 -17.59 -0.93 -9.79
C LEU A 94 -18.40 -0.64 -8.52
N ALA A 95 -19.41 -1.45 -8.21
CA ALA A 95 -20.23 -1.30 -7.02
C ALA A 95 -19.45 -1.48 -5.70
N ASP A 96 -18.35 -2.24 -5.73
CA ASP A 96 -17.56 -2.58 -4.55
C ASP A 96 -16.36 -1.66 -4.29
N ILE A 97 -16.06 -0.71 -5.17
CA ILE A 97 -14.87 0.17 -5.08
C ILE A 97 -14.79 0.88 -3.72
N THR A 98 -15.86 1.58 -3.31
CA THR A 98 -15.85 2.31 -2.03
C THR A 98 -15.74 1.36 -0.84
N LYS A 99 -16.38 0.18 -0.89
CA LYS A 99 -16.29 -0.85 0.16
C LYS A 99 -14.85 -1.35 0.29
N PHE A 100 -14.17 -1.58 -0.84
CA PHE A 100 -12.77 -2.00 -0.87
C PHE A 100 -11.85 -0.95 -0.25
N PHE A 101 -11.91 0.30 -0.71
CA PHE A 101 -11.00 1.35 -0.19
C PHE A 101 -11.27 1.70 1.28
N LYS A 102 -12.50 1.55 1.76
CA LYS A 102 -12.81 1.65 3.20
C LYS A 102 -12.14 0.53 4.00
N ALA A 103 -12.18 -0.70 3.50
CA ALA A 103 -11.50 -1.83 4.13
C ALA A 103 -9.97 -1.66 4.09
N ALA A 104 -9.42 -1.20 2.97
CA ALA A 104 -7.97 -1.01 2.79
C ALA A 104 -7.40 0.09 3.70
N THR A 105 -8.07 1.24 3.79
CA THR A 105 -7.67 2.33 4.71
C THR A 105 -7.81 1.92 6.17
N THR A 106 -8.88 1.21 6.55
CA THR A 106 -9.04 0.65 7.91
C THR A 106 -7.93 -0.36 8.25
N ALA A 107 -7.50 -1.15 7.27
CA ALA A 107 -6.41 -2.10 7.42
C ALA A 107 -5.01 -1.44 7.40
N GLY A 108 -4.92 -0.13 7.18
CA GLY A 108 -3.65 0.59 7.14
C GLY A 108 -2.80 0.34 5.90
N ILE A 109 -3.38 -0.22 4.82
CA ILE A 109 -2.65 -0.51 3.57
C ILE A 109 -2.05 0.78 2.97
N TYR A 110 -2.79 1.88 3.09
CA TYR A 110 -2.38 3.18 2.58
C TYR A 110 -1.98 4.09 3.74
N ALA A 111 -0.71 4.08 4.13
CA ALA A 111 -0.21 4.94 5.20
C ALA A 111 -0.43 6.44 4.85
N PRO A 112 -1.10 7.25 5.69
CA PRO A 112 -1.40 8.65 5.38
C PRO A 112 -0.17 9.52 5.09
N GLY A 113 0.97 9.20 5.71
CA GLY A 113 2.25 9.87 5.45
C GLY A 113 3.03 9.33 4.24
N GLY A 114 2.56 8.25 3.62
CA GLY A 114 3.37 7.48 2.66
C GLY A 114 4.56 6.79 3.33
N GLY A 115 5.58 6.48 2.52
CA GLY A 115 6.80 5.82 2.99
C GLY A 115 7.57 6.63 4.05
N SER A 116 8.29 5.93 4.93
CA SER A 116 9.14 6.51 5.98
C SER A 116 10.30 5.58 6.34
N VAL A 117 11.21 6.08 7.18
CA VAL A 117 12.33 5.29 7.73
C VAL A 117 11.81 4.11 8.56
N GLU A 118 10.73 4.29 9.30
CA GLU A 118 10.11 3.26 10.15
C GLU A 118 9.50 2.13 9.30
N VAL A 119 8.86 2.48 8.19
CA VAL A 119 8.33 1.48 7.23
C VAL A 119 9.48 0.69 6.61
N ALA A 120 10.54 1.37 6.14
CA ALA A 120 11.72 0.69 5.59
C ALA A 120 12.40 -0.25 6.60
N LYS A 121 12.42 0.11 7.89
CA LYS A 121 12.92 -0.75 8.96
C LYS A 121 12.02 -1.96 9.21
N SER A 122 10.70 -1.78 9.14
CA SER A 122 9.73 -2.88 9.24
C SER A 122 9.91 -3.87 8.08
N ASP A 123 10.22 -3.39 6.88
CA ASP A 123 10.58 -4.24 5.74
C ASP A 123 11.86 -5.04 6.01
N PHE A 124 12.89 -4.41 6.58
CA PHE A 124 14.12 -5.12 6.95
C PHE A 124 13.86 -6.24 7.97
N GLU A 125 13.07 -5.97 9.01
CA GLU A 125 12.67 -7.00 9.98
C GLU A 125 11.95 -8.16 9.27
N PHE A 126 10.93 -7.84 8.48
CA PHE A 126 10.14 -8.83 7.73
C PHE A 126 11.01 -9.69 6.80
N TYR A 127 11.85 -9.07 5.98
CA TYR A 127 12.66 -9.79 4.99
C TYR A 127 13.83 -10.57 5.63
N VAL A 128 14.38 -10.12 6.75
CA VAL A 128 15.38 -10.89 7.51
C VAL A 128 14.73 -12.10 8.18
N GLU A 129 13.58 -11.94 8.83
CA GLU A 129 12.84 -13.05 9.46
C GLU A 129 12.34 -14.07 8.43
N ALA A 130 11.92 -13.61 7.25
CA ALA A 130 11.57 -14.47 6.12
C ALA A 130 12.77 -15.16 5.46
N GLY A 131 14.01 -14.86 5.87
CA GLY A 131 15.23 -15.43 5.30
C GLY A 131 15.59 -14.91 3.91
N GLN A 132 14.99 -13.80 3.47
CA GLN A 132 15.24 -13.18 2.16
C GLN A 132 16.40 -12.17 2.17
N MET A 133 16.77 -11.65 3.34
CA MET A 133 17.91 -10.75 3.53
C MET A 133 18.90 -11.27 4.57
N LYS A 134 20.18 -10.91 4.42
CA LYS A 134 21.27 -11.31 5.32
C LYS A 134 21.57 -10.23 6.35
N GLY A 135 21.92 -10.65 7.57
CA GLY A 135 22.35 -9.79 8.67
C GLY A 135 21.22 -9.46 9.64
N PRO A 136 21.52 -8.93 10.84
CA PRO A 136 20.47 -8.42 11.70
C PRO A 136 19.84 -7.18 11.04
N ALA A 137 18.51 -7.10 11.02
CA ALA A 137 17.76 -6.00 10.42
C ALA A 137 18.26 -4.61 10.88
N ALA A 138 18.63 -4.51 12.17
CA ALA A 138 19.19 -3.30 12.77
C ALA A 138 20.53 -2.81 12.18
N SER A 139 21.25 -3.66 11.44
CA SER A 139 22.51 -3.29 10.78
C SER A 139 22.32 -2.77 9.35
N LEU A 140 21.13 -2.94 8.78
CA LEU A 140 20.81 -2.50 7.42
C LEU A 140 20.54 -0.99 7.42
N LYS A 141 21.08 -0.30 6.42
CA LYS A 141 20.93 1.14 6.24
C LYS A 141 19.80 1.43 5.29
N VAL A 142 18.87 2.30 5.69
CA VAL A 142 17.70 2.64 4.87
C VAL A 142 18.14 3.25 3.54
N GLU A 143 19.14 4.12 3.55
CA GLU A 143 19.67 4.82 2.38
C GLU A 143 20.31 3.91 1.31
N ASP A 144 20.66 2.66 1.66
CA ASP A 144 21.18 1.69 0.71
C ASP A 144 20.06 1.09 -0.16
N PHE A 145 18.79 1.20 0.27
CA PHE A 145 17.63 0.60 -0.39
C PHE A 145 16.55 1.62 -0.77
N TRP A 146 16.42 2.71 0.00
CA TRP A 146 15.33 3.68 -0.11
C TRP A 146 15.87 5.10 -0.30
N TYR A 147 15.38 5.77 -1.33
CA TYR A 147 15.62 7.20 -1.55
C TYR A 147 14.41 8.02 -1.10
N LEU A 148 14.40 8.42 0.18
CA LEU A 148 13.24 9.08 0.81
C LEU A 148 13.13 10.60 0.55
N ALA A 149 14.14 11.22 -0.05
CA ALA A 149 14.15 12.68 -0.26
C ALA A 149 12.87 13.23 -0.95
N PRO A 150 12.30 12.56 -1.98
CA PRO A 150 11.06 13.04 -2.60
C PRO A 150 9.86 13.07 -1.66
N VAL A 151 9.66 12.03 -0.83
CA VAL A 151 8.51 11.97 0.09
C VAL A 151 8.65 12.98 1.23
N GLU A 152 9.87 13.17 1.74
CA GLU A 152 10.16 14.20 2.76
C GLU A 152 9.88 15.62 2.25
N LYS A 153 10.19 15.88 0.98
CA LYS A 153 9.89 17.15 0.34
C LYS A 153 8.39 17.33 0.09
N ALA A 154 7.70 16.28 -0.33
CA ALA A 154 6.25 16.27 -0.50
C ALA A 154 5.49 16.57 0.81
N ARG A 155 5.88 15.92 1.93
CA ARG A 155 5.30 16.17 3.26
C ARG A 155 5.37 17.66 3.63
N LYS A 156 6.57 18.24 3.52
CA LYS A 156 6.79 19.68 3.76
C LYS A 156 5.92 20.55 2.86
N ALA A 157 5.75 20.18 1.59
CA ALA A 157 4.96 20.95 0.63
C ALA A 157 3.45 20.95 0.95
N ILE A 158 2.94 19.91 1.62
CA ILE A 158 1.52 19.80 2.00
C ILE A 158 1.25 20.10 3.49
N GLY A 159 2.27 20.49 4.25
CA GLY A 159 2.15 20.87 5.66
C GLY A 159 2.09 19.69 6.65
N GLN A 160 2.70 18.56 6.30
CA GLN A 160 2.90 17.40 7.17
C GLN A 160 4.33 17.32 7.71
#